data_AF-A0A0D2PUH9-F1
#
_entry.id   AF-A0A0D2PUH9-F1
#
_cell.length_a   1.000
_cell.length_b   1.000
_cell.length_c   1.000
_cell.angle_alpha   90.00
_cell.angle_beta   90.00
_cell.angle_gamma   90.00
#
_symmetry.space_group_name_H-M   'P 1'
#
loop_
_entity.id
_entity.type
_entity.pdbx_description
1 polymer ?
#
loop_
_entity_poly.entity_id
_entity_poly.type
_entity_poly.pdbx_seq_one_letter_code
_entity_poly.pdbx_strand_id
1 'polypeptide(L)'
;MVEESKFKAKSRMSDIESLRKNGYLENKALDVENRSLASYRYEEVMRELQVVKKELSQLKLDMASVMAEKARAKKEFEDSSFTMLSNAASAEALSKQIEAANEEHVLVELAQIEALKEVGETEAQREKEAGEFSFRMEETKKKMKDITEDIDQSKELETKLGVTLSNINHLQDELKQVKGQEEVVQKGDDGLKQQDDSFQSAEEVESSVSLELITKELEAAKKELALIKDESFQYMSSMDIIRNELKHVTEETARLKKTEEKADLKVQSLNSKLVRAKSKLEAVAATEEKAKSTVASLSLTLEQLRAEAEASKKEKMLVTEDTATIKAEIQKTESEIDLTEEKLQAAMQELEAVKSSEALALEKLRSLIEATMKSRASASNHSSTITISRFEYEYLTGHAVGAEEIADKKVAAAQAWIEALKASEREILMKTDIAHRELRELRVEEEHGVSLPANKNVDSQNRQSLLLRSMKSNGSSTQSRRAKHHKSTSPAISEGGSTEFMIKKKRKAAPNLSKFFNGKKVEKDE
;
A
#
# COMPACT_ATOMS: atom_id res chain seq x y z
N MET A 1 -100.76 -83.23 -50.34
CA MET A 1 -100.44 -82.23 -49.29
C MET A 1 -99.17 -82.51 -48.47
N VAL A 2 -98.61 -83.73 -48.43
CA VAL A 2 -97.42 -84.02 -47.59
C VAL A 2 -96.08 -83.76 -48.31
N GLU A 3 -96.02 -83.89 -49.64
CA GLU A 3 -94.77 -83.67 -50.39
C GLU A 3 -94.38 -82.20 -50.57
N GLU A 4 -95.35 -81.32 -50.79
CA GLU A 4 -95.12 -79.88 -50.96
C GLU A 4 -94.55 -79.23 -49.69
N SER A 5 -95.00 -79.70 -48.52
CA SER A 5 -94.48 -79.27 -47.21
C SER A 5 -93.04 -79.74 -46.96
N LYS A 6 -92.66 -80.93 -47.46
CA LYS A 6 -91.27 -81.43 -47.35
C LYS A 6 -90.30 -80.62 -48.23
N PHE A 7 -90.72 -80.20 -49.42
CA PHE A 7 -89.87 -79.40 -50.30
C PHE A 7 -89.67 -77.97 -49.74
N LYS A 8 -90.73 -77.36 -49.22
CA LYS A 8 -90.68 -76.01 -48.60
C LYS A 8 -89.85 -76.00 -47.31
N ALA A 9 -89.88 -77.08 -46.53
CA ALA A 9 -89.03 -77.24 -45.35
C ALA A 9 -87.54 -77.41 -45.71
N LYS A 10 -87.22 -78.16 -46.76
CA LYS A 10 -85.84 -78.30 -47.26
C LYS A 10 -85.28 -76.98 -47.81
N SER A 11 -86.08 -76.21 -48.56
CA SER A 11 -85.66 -74.88 -49.04
C SER A 11 -85.37 -73.94 -47.88
N ARG A 12 -86.26 -73.87 -46.88
CA ARG A 12 -86.05 -73.04 -45.69
C ARG A 12 -84.85 -73.49 -44.85
N MET A 13 -84.60 -74.79 -44.74
CA MET A 13 -83.38 -75.28 -44.08
C MET A 13 -82.12 -74.89 -44.86
N SER A 14 -82.14 -74.95 -46.19
CA SER A 14 -81.03 -74.50 -47.05
C SER A 14 -80.78 -72.98 -46.92
N ASP A 15 -81.84 -72.17 -46.82
CA ASP A 15 -81.75 -70.72 -46.64
C ASP A 15 -81.22 -70.37 -45.23
N ILE A 16 -81.66 -71.08 -44.20
CA ILE A 16 -81.15 -70.90 -42.82
C ILE A 16 -79.69 -71.34 -42.72
N GLU A 17 -79.30 -72.42 -43.41
CA GLU A 17 -77.92 -72.91 -43.40
C GLU A 17 -76.97 -72.00 -44.19
N SER A 18 -77.43 -71.39 -45.29
CA SER A 18 -76.66 -70.39 -46.06
C SER A 18 -76.54 -69.05 -45.31
N LEU A 19 -77.59 -68.59 -44.64
CA LEU A 19 -77.52 -67.42 -43.76
C LEU A 19 -76.61 -67.65 -42.55
N ARG A 20 -76.63 -68.85 -41.95
CA ARG A 20 -75.72 -69.22 -40.85
C ARG A 20 -74.26 -69.29 -41.32
N LYS A 21 -74.00 -69.80 -42.53
CA LYS A 21 -72.66 -69.83 -43.14
C LYS A 21 -72.16 -68.40 -43.46
N ASN A 22 -73.02 -67.53 -43.99
CA ASN A 22 -72.66 -66.12 -44.21
C ASN A 22 -72.39 -65.36 -42.90
N GLY A 23 -73.25 -65.50 -41.89
CA GLY A 23 -73.05 -64.86 -40.58
C GLY A 23 -71.82 -65.37 -39.82
N TYR A 24 -71.40 -66.63 -40.03
CA TYR A 24 -70.15 -67.16 -39.47
C TYR A 24 -68.91 -66.63 -40.21
N LEU A 25 -68.99 -66.43 -41.53
CA LEU A 25 -67.90 -65.90 -42.34
C LEU A 25 -67.70 -64.39 -42.12
N GLU A 26 -68.79 -63.64 -42.00
CA GLU A 26 -68.77 -62.19 -41.79
C GLU A 26 -68.31 -61.80 -40.38
N ASN A 27 -68.76 -62.50 -39.34
CA ASN A 27 -68.25 -62.30 -37.98
C ASN A 27 -66.79 -62.72 -37.82
N LYS A 28 -66.35 -63.78 -38.51
CA LYS A 28 -64.94 -64.21 -38.50
C LYS A 28 -64.05 -63.24 -39.28
N ALA A 29 -64.56 -62.62 -40.35
CA ALA A 29 -63.86 -61.57 -41.07
C ALA A 29 -63.71 -60.29 -40.22
N LEU A 30 -64.79 -59.85 -39.55
CA LEU A 30 -64.77 -58.68 -38.64
C LEU A 30 -63.86 -58.87 -37.43
N ASP A 31 -63.81 -60.08 -36.85
CA ASP A 31 -62.95 -60.38 -35.70
C ASP A 31 -61.46 -60.47 -36.09
N VAL A 32 -61.16 -60.97 -37.30
CA VAL A 32 -59.80 -60.96 -37.87
C VAL A 32 -59.36 -59.53 -38.22
N GLU A 33 -60.25 -58.72 -38.79
CA GLU A 33 -59.98 -57.32 -39.13
C GLU A 33 -59.77 -56.46 -37.87
N ASN A 34 -60.62 -56.59 -36.84
CA ASN A 34 -60.44 -55.93 -35.54
C ASN A 34 -59.15 -56.36 -34.83
N ARG A 35 -58.78 -57.65 -34.90
CA ARG A 35 -57.51 -58.15 -34.33
C ARG A 35 -56.30 -57.61 -35.09
N SER A 36 -56.41 -57.45 -36.41
CA SER A 36 -55.36 -56.85 -37.24
C SER A 36 -55.21 -55.35 -36.97
N LEU A 37 -56.31 -54.62 -36.81
CA LEU A 37 -56.33 -53.20 -36.45
C LEU A 37 -55.74 -52.97 -35.05
N ALA A 38 -56.11 -53.81 -34.08
CA ALA A 38 -55.55 -53.78 -32.73
C ALA A 38 -54.05 -54.11 -32.71
N SER A 39 -53.59 -55.06 -33.53
CA SER A 39 -52.17 -55.36 -33.72
C SER A 39 -51.41 -54.18 -34.33
N TYR A 40 -51.99 -53.51 -35.33
CA TYR A 40 -51.40 -52.31 -35.94
C TYR A 40 -51.31 -51.14 -34.96
N ARG A 41 -52.36 -50.89 -34.16
CA ARG A 41 -52.34 -49.87 -33.11
C ARG A 41 -51.32 -50.19 -32.01
N TYR A 42 -51.18 -51.46 -31.63
CA TYR A 42 -50.15 -51.88 -30.69
C TYR A 42 -48.75 -51.63 -31.24
N GLU A 43 -48.50 -51.93 -32.51
CA GLU A 43 -47.22 -51.69 -33.17
C GLU A 43 -46.90 -50.21 -33.30
N GLU A 44 -47.91 -49.36 -33.55
CA GLU A 44 -47.80 -47.90 -33.53
C GLU A 44 -47.43 -47.36 -32.13
N VAL A 45 -48.15 -47.79 -31.10
CA VAL A 45 -47.85 -47.42 -29.70
C VAL A 45 -46.44 -47.88 -29.28
N MET A 46 -45.99 -49.06 -29.73
CA MET A 46 -44.64 -49.54 -29.46
C MET A 46 -43.57 -48.72 -30.19
N ARG A 47 -43.82 -48.25 -31.42
CA ARG A 47 -42.93 -47.31 -32.12
C ARG A 47 -42.85 -45.97 -31.39
N GLU A 48 -43.98 -45.40 -30.98
CA GLU A 48 -44.02 -44.17 -30.20
C GLU A 48 -43.27 -44.32 -28.86
N LEU A 49 -43.48 -45.42 -28.16
CA LEU A 49 -42.76 -45.71 -26.90
C LEU A 49 -41.25 -45.77 -27.10
N GLN A 50 -40.78 -46.35 -28.22
CA GLN A 50 -39.36 -46.35 -28.55
C GLN A 50 -38.82 -44.96 -28.86
N VAL A 51 -39.60 -44.10 -29.53
CA VAL A 51 -39.24 -42.69 -29.79
C VAL A 51 -39.13 -41.94 -28.46
N VAL A 52 -40.15 -42.00 -27.61
CA VAL A 52 -40.16 -41.36 -26.28
C VAL A 52 -39.00 -41.85 -25.41
N LYS A 53 -38.64 -43.14 -25.49
CA LYS A 53 -37.49 -43.67 -24.75
C LYS A 53 -36.16 -43.09 -25.24
N LYS A 54 -36.00 -42.89 -26.55
CA LYS A 54 -34.82 -42.23 -27.13
C LYS A 54 -34.76 -40.76 -26.73
N GLU A 55 -35.88 -40.05 -26.85
CA GLU A 55 -36.00 -38.64 -26.43
C GLU A 55 -35.70 -38.47 -24.94
N LEU A 56 -36.22 -39.36 -24.08
CA LEU A 56 -35.90 -39.35 -22.64
C LEU A 56 -34.40 -39.58 -22.38
N SER A 57 -33.76 -40.47 -23.15
CA SER A 57 -32.31 -40.68 -23.02
C SER A 57 -31.49 -39.48 -23.49
N GLN A 58 -31.94 -38.81 -24.56
CA GLN A 58 -31.34 -37.59 -25.06
C GLN A 58 -31.49 -36.45 -24.05
N LEU A 59 -32.71 -36.24 -23.54
CA LEU A 59 -33.01 -35.22 -22.53
C LEU A 59 -32.19 -35.42 -21.24
N LYS A 60 -31.93 -36.68 -20.85
CA LYS A 60 -31.05 -36.98 -19.71
C LYS A 60 -29.60 -36.56 -19.97
N LEU A 61 -29.09 -36.76 -21.17
CA LEU A 61 -27.75 -36.30 -21.56
C LEU A 61 -27.68 -34.78 -21.60
N ASP A 62 -28.68 -34.14 -22.21
CA ASP A 62 -28.75 -32.68 -22.32
C ASP A 62 -28.86 -32.05 -20.93
N MET A 63 -29.69 -32.61 -20.04
CA MET A 63 -29.77 -32.17 -18.63
C MET A 63 -28.43 -32.32 -17.91
N ALA A 64 -27.71 -33.42 -18.11
CA ALA A 64 -26.39 -33.59 -17.52
C ALA A 64 -25.38 -32.54 -18.05
N SER A 65 -25.44 -32.22 -19.35
CA SER A 65 -24.63 -31.16 -19.96
C SER A 65 -24.95 -29.79 -19.37
N VAL A 66 -26.23 -29.43 -19.29
CA VAL A 66 -26.70 -28.16 -18.71
C VAL A 66 -26.31 -28.05 -17.24
N MET A 67 -26.40 -29.14 -16.47
CA MET A 67 -25.95 -29.14 -15.07
C MET A 67 -24.44 -28.94 -14.94
N ALA A 68 -23.64 -29.54 -15.82
CA ALA A 68 -22.20 -29.34 -15.85
C ALA A 68 -21.81 -27.90 -16.27
N GLU A 69 -22.51 -27.33 -17.25
CA GLU A 69 -22.36 -25.92 -17.65
C GLU A 69 -22.77 -24.96 -16.55
N LYS A 70 -23.91 -25.19 -15.88
CA LYS A 70 -24.34 -24.41 -14.72
C LYS A 70 -23.30 -24.43 -13.61
N ALA A 71 -22.69 -25.58 -13.34
CA ALA A 71 -21.63 -25.69 -12.35
C ALA A 71 -20.38 -24.90 -12.74
N ARG A 72 -19.98 -24.94 -14.02
CA ARG A 72 -18.87 -24.13 -14.55
C ARG A 72 -19.15 -22.64 -14.44
N ALA A 73 -20.31 -22.18 -14.93
CA ALA A 73 -20.71 -20.77 -14.87
C ALA A 73 -20.79 -20.25 -13.42
N LYS A 74 -21.28 -21.08 -12.48
CA LYS A 74 -21.31 -20.72 -11.06
C LYS A 74 -19.90 -20.53 -10.49
N LYS A 75 -18.97 -21.44 -10.81
CA LYS A 75 -17.58 -21.34 -10.36
C LYS A 75 -16.90 -20.10 -10.94
N GLU A 76 -17.06 -19.84 -12.23
CA GLU A 76 -16.52 -18.65 -12.90
C GLU A 76 -17.09 -17.35 -12.31
N PHE A 77 -18.38 -17.33 -11.95
CA PHE A 77 -19.00 -16.21 -11.26
C PHE A 77 -18.41 -16.00 -9.86
N GLU A 78 -18.21 -17.06 -9.08
CA GLU A 78 -17.58 -16.98 -7.75
C GLU A 78 -16.13 -16.47 -7.84
N ASP A 79 -15.34 -16.99 -8.79
CA ASP A 79 -13.96 -16.55 -9.03
C ASP A 79 -13.92 -15.07 -9.50
N SER A 80 -14.82 -14.68 -10.38
CA SER A 80 -14.95 -13.28 -10.85
C SER A 80 -15.42 -12.34 -9.74
N SER A 81 -16.32 -12.80 -8.88
CA SER A 81 -16.79 -12.05 -7.71
C SER A 81 -15.66 -11.83 -6.70
N PHE A 82 -14.85 -12.87 -6.43
CA PHE A 82 -13.70 -12.75 -5.55
C PHE A 82 -12.65 -11.74 -6.08
N THR A 83 -12.33 -11.82 -7.38
CA THR A 83 -11.40 -10.85 -8.00
C THR A 83 -11.96 -9.43 -8.00
N MET A 84 -13.26 -9.26 -8.25
CA MET A 84 -13.94 -7.96 -8.15
C MET A 84 -13.85 -7.37 -6.73
N LEU A 85 -14.10 -8.19 -5.70
CA LEU A 85 -13.99 -7.76 -4.29
C LEU A 85 -12.56 -7.37 -3.91
N SER A 86 -11.56 -8.14 -4.33
CA SER A 86 -10.15 -7.82 -4.10
C SER A 86 -9.76 -6.50 -4.79
N ASN A 87 -10.21 -6.30 -6.03
CA ASN A 87 -9.95 -5.07 -6.78
C ASN A 87 -10.64 -3.87 -6.13
N ALA A 88 -11.90 -4.01 -5.70
CA ALA A 88 -12.63 -2.98 -4.98
C ALA A 88 -11.92 -2.57 -3.68
N ALA A 89 -11.45 -3.54 -2.89
CA ALA A 89 -10.69 -3.26 -1.67
C ALA A 89 -9.37 -2.52 -1.97
N SER A 90 -8.67 -2.91 -3.05
CA SER A 90 -7.46 -2.21 -3.47
C SER A 90 -7.73 -0.78 -3.95
N ALA A 91 -8.84 -0.56 -4.67
CA ALA A 91 -9.27 0.76 -5.12
C ALA A 91 -9.66 1.68 -3.95
N GLU A 92 -10.33 1.14 -2.94
CA GLU A 92 -10.65 1.87 -1.71
C GLU A 92 -9.37 2.25 -0.95
N ALA A 93 -8.39 1.33 -0.85
CA ALA A 93 -7.11 1.61 -0.22
C ALA A 93 -6.32 2.71 -0.95
N LEU A 94 -6.29 2.66 -2.29
CA LEU A 94 -5.68 3.72 -3.10
C LEU A 94 -6.40 5.06 -2.94
N SER A 95 -7.73 5.06 -2.88
CA SER A 95 -8.52 6.28 -2.66
C SER A 95 -8.19 6.93 -1.32
N LYS A 96 -8.04 6.14 -0.25
CA LYS A 96 -7.61 6.63 1.07
C LYS A 96 -6.19 7.19 1.06
N GLN A 97 -5.27 6.57 0.32
CA GLN A 97 -3.91 7.09 0.15
C GLN A 97 -3.89 8.42 -0.62
N ILE A 98 -4.72 8.55 -1.66
CA ILE A 98 -4.88 9.80 -2.41
C ILE A 98 -5.46 10.90 -1.50
N GLU A 99 -6.47 10.58 -0.69
CA GLU A 99 -7.06 11.53 0.26
C GLU A 99 -6.02 12.00 1.29
N ALA A 100 -5.27 11.08 1.89
CA ALA A 100 -4.19 11.42 2.82
C ALA A 100 -3.09 12.28 2.17
N ALA A 101 -2.66 11.95 0.95
CA ALA A 101 -1.68 12.75 0.22
C ALA A 101 -2.20 14.15 -0.13
N ASN A 102 -3.50 14.28 -0.43
CA ASN A 102 -4.14 15.58 -0.66
C ASN A 102 -4.20 16.42 0.63
N GLU A 103 -4.51 15.80 1.77
CA GLU A 103 -4.47 16.47 3.08
C GLU A 103 -3.06 16.98 3.40
N GLU A 104 -2.03 16.15 3.19
CA GLU A 104 -0.63 16.55 3.36
C GLU A 104 -0.25 17.71 2.42
N HIS A 105 -0.67 17.65 1.16
CA HIS A 105 -0.43 18.72 0.20
C HIS A 105 -1.03 20.05 0.65
N VAL A 106 -2.27 20.05 1.14
CA VAL A 106 -2.92 21.26 1.69
C VAL A 106 -2.13 21.82 2.88
N LEU A 107 -1.62 20.96 3.77
CA LEU A 107 -0.78 21.41 4.89
C LEU A 107 0.53 22.04 4.42
N VAL A 108 1.16 21.48 3.39
CA VAL A 108 2.38 22.05 2.80
C VAL A 108 2.11 23.40 2.14
N GLU A 109 1.00 23.55 1.39
CA GLU A 109 0.61 24.82 0.80
C GLU A 109 0.33 25.89 1.88
N LEU A 110 -0.33 25.52 2.98
CA LEU A 110 -0.55 26.44 4.11
C LEU A 110 0.76 26.88 4.75
N ALA A 111 1.69 25.95 4.99
CA ALA A 111 3.01 26.28 5.51
C ALA A 111 3.81 27.18 4.56
N GLN A 112 3.66 26.98 3.25
CA GLN A 112 4.27 27.86 2.24
C GLN A 112 3.68 29.28 2.28
N ILE A 113 2.36 29.42 2.39
CA ILE A 113 1.70 30.72 2.51
C ILE A 113 2.15 31.45 3.78
N GLU A 114 2.25 30.73 4.91
CA GLU A 114 2.71 31.30 6.17
C GLU A 114 4.18 31.75 6.08
N ALA A 115 5.07 30.93 5.51
CA ALA A 115 6.46 31.30 5.30
C ALA A 115 6.61 32.53 4.37
N LEU A 116 5.83 32.62 3.30
CA LEU A 116 5.82 33.79 2.42
C LEU A 116 5.34 35.06 3.14
N LYS A 117 4.36 34.93 4.02
CA LYS A 117 3.87 36.04 4.84
C LYS A 117 4.95 36.51 5.82
N GLU A 118 5.62 35.61 6.52
CA GLU A 118 6.73 35.95 7.42
C GLU A 118 7.87 36.64 6.66
N VAL A 119 8.23 36.16 5.48
CA VAL A 119 9.24 36.82 4.62
C VAL A 119 8.82 38.25 4.32
N GLY A 120 7.57 38.48 3.90
CA GLY A 120 7.06 39.84 3.65
C GLY A 120 7.10 40.74 4.89
N GLU A 121 6.76 40.21 6.06
CA GLU A 121 6.85 40.95 7.33
C GLU A 121 8.30 41.32 7.68
N THR A 122 9.25 40.39 7.50
CA THR A 122 10.68 40.66 7.75
C THR A 122 11.29 41.66 6.77
N GLU A 123 10.83 41.66 5.52
CA GLU A 123 11.27 42.63 4.51
C GLU A 123 10.74 44.03 4.83
N ALA A 124 9.45 44.16 5.16
CA ALA A 124 8.86 45.42 5.59
C ALA A 124 9.53 45.99 6.86
N GLN A 125 9.90 45.12 7.80
CA GLN A 125 10.64 45.52 8.99
C GLN A 125 12.06 46.02 8.65
N ARG A 126 12.79 45.31 7.79
CA ARG A 126 14.11 45.75 7.32
C ARG A 126 14.05 47.08 6.57
N GLU A 127 13.02 47.30 5.77
CA GLU A 127 12.84 48.57 5.04
C GLU A 127 12.64 49.74 6.02
N LYS A 128 11.80 49.56 7.05
CA LYS A 128 11.62 50.57 8.11
C LYS A 128 12.92 50.86 8.85
N GLU A 129 13.63 49.82 9.27
CA GLU A 129 14.92 49.97 9.95
C GLU A 129 15.93 50.68 9.05
N ALA A 130 16.04 50.29 7.77
CA ALA A 130 16.91 50.94 6.80
C ALA A 130 16.55 52.43 6.61
N GLY A 131 15.26 52.76 6.57
CA GLY A 131 14.77 54.14 6.53
C GLY A 131 15.17 54.94 7.78
N GLU A 132 15.00 54.38 8.97
CA GLU A 132 15.42 55.00 10.23
C GLU A 132 16.94 55.19 10.30
N PHE A 133 17.72 54.19 9.87
CA PHE A 133 19.18 54.28 9.79
C PHE A 133 19.62 55.36 8.81
N SER A 134 19.00 55.42 7.63
CA SER A 134 19.28 56.46 6.63
C SER A 134 18.96 57.84 7.18
N PHE A 135 17.81 58.01 7.85
CA PHE A 135 17.44 59.28 8.47
C PHE A 135 18.45 59.72 9.53
N ARG A 136 18.83 58.82 10.45
CA ARG A 136 19.85 59.11 11.47
C ARG A 136 21.20 59.45 10.86
N MET A 137 21.59 58.75 9.79
CA MET A 137 22.86 59.00 9.10
C MET A 137 22.88 60.36 8.38
N GLU A 138 21.76 60.77 7.78
CA GLU A 138 21.62 62.11 7.20
C GLU A 138 21.66 63.19 8.29
N GLU A 139 21.03 62.95 9.43
CA GLU A 139 21.04 63.87 10.57
C GLU A 139 22.46 64.04 11.15
N THR A 140 23.21 62.95 11.32
CA THR A 140 24.61 63.04 11.81
C THR A 140 25.51 63.73 10.80
N LYS A 141 25.32 63.46 9.49
CA LYS A 141 26.05 64.14 8.42
C LYS A 141 25.78 65.64 8.43
N LYS A 142 24.53 66.06 8.64
CA LYS A 142 24.17 67.47 8.79
C LYS A 142 24.87 68.12 9.99
N LYS A 143 24.81 67.49 11.18
CA LYS A 143 25.51 67.97 12.38
C LYS A 143 27.02 68.08 12.16
N MET A 144 27.62 67.12 11.46
CA MET A 144 29.05 67.13 11.14
C MET A 144 29.42 68.30 10.21
N LYS A 145 28.53 68.64 9.26
CA LYS A 145 28.70 69.81 8.40
C LYS A 145 28.64 71.10 9.22
N ASP A 146 27.65 71.25 10.09
CA ASP A 146 27.52 72.42 10.97
C ASP A 146 28.77 72.59 11.86
N ILE A 147 29.27 71.50 12.47
CA ILE A 147 30.52 71.52 13.26
C ILE A 147 31.72 71.92 12.40
N THR A 148 31.78 71.48 11.14
CA THR A 148 32.88 71.84 10.23
C THR A 148 32.86 73.34 9.90
N GLU A 149 31.67 73.90 9.64
CA GLU A 149 31.48 75.33 9.42
C GLU A 149 31.88 76.14 10.68
N ASP A 150 31.51 75.69 11.88
CA ASP A 150 31.92 76.32 13.15
C ASP A 150 33.44 76.25 13.37
N ILE A 151 34.09 75.13 13.03
CA ILE A 151 35.55 74.99 13.09
C ILE A 151 36.23 76.01 12.17
N ASP A 152 35.70 76.21 10.96
CA ASP A 152 36.27 77.15 10.01
C ASP A 152 36.07 78.61 10.47
N GLN A 153 34.91 78.94 11.06
CA GLN A 153 34.70 80.24 11.73
C GLN A 153 35.67 80.45 12.89
N SER A 154 35.90 79.42 13.71
CA SER A 154 36.83 79.47 14.84
C SER A 154 38.27 79.71 14.37
N LYS A 155 38.73 79.03 13.31
CA LYS A 155 40.04 79.29 12.69
C LYS A 155 40.14 80.73 12.18
N GLU A 156 39.10 81.26 11.55
CA GLU A 156 39.08 82.66 11.11
C GLU A 156 39.23 83.61 12.31
N LEU A 157 38.49 83.37 13.40
CA LEU A 157 38.62 84.13 14.65
C LEU A 157 40.01 84.01 15.26
N GLU A 158 40.61 82.81 15.26
CA GLU A 158 41.96 82.57 15.75
C GLU A 158 43.00 83.38 14.94
N THR A 159 42.87 83.43 13.61
CA THR A 159 43.74 84.28 12.78
C THR A 159 43.57 85.77 13.10
N LYS A 160 42.32 86.24 13.29
CA LYS A 160 42.04 87.63 13.71
C LYS A 160 42.65 87.94 15.08
N LEU A 161 42.51 87.02 16.04
CA LEU A 161 43.10 87.13 17.37
C LEU A 161 44.63 87.18 17.29
N GLY A 162 45.25 86.32 16.48
CA GLY A 162 46.69 86.35 16.20
C GLY A 162 47.15 87.70 15.68
N VAL A 163 46.43 88.30 14.74
CA VAL A 163 46.69 89.67 14.24
C VAL A 163 46.57 90.70 15.36
N THR A 164 45.52 90.64 16.18
CA THR A 164 45.37 91.57 17.31
C THR A 164 46.46 91.40 18.37
N LEU A 165 46.90 90.17 18.65
CA LEU A 165 48.00 89.88 19.55
C LEU A 165 49.32 90.46 19.02
N SER A 166 49.60 90.33 17.72
CA SER A 166 50.74 90.99 17.09
C SER A 166 50.65 92.52 17.21
N ASN A 167 49.48 93.12 17.01
CA ASN A 167 49.27 94.56 17.19
C ASN A 167 49.46 95.01 18.65
N ILE A 168 48.95 94.24 19.62
CA ILE A 168 49.13 94.54 21.06
C ILE A 168 50.61 94.44 21.43
N ASN A 169 51.31 93.40 20.98
CA ASN A 169 52.75 93.27 21.21
C ASN A 169 53.52 94.45 20.61
N HIS A 170 53.15 94.89 19.41
CA HIS A 170 53.73 96.07 18.77
C HIS A 170 53.50 97.35 19.59
N LEU A 171 52.26 97.59 20.05
CA LEU A 171 51.92 98.72 20.93
C LEU A 171 52.65 98.64 22.28
N GLN A 172 52.84 97.45 22.83
CA GLN A 172 53.56 97.25 24.09
C GLN A 172 55.05 97.56 23.93
N ASP A 173 55.65 97.23 22.79
CA ASP A 173 57.04 97.57 22.48
C ASP A 173 57.20 99.08 22.21
N GLU A 174 56.23 99.74 21.57
CA GLU A 174 56.17 101.21 21.48
C GLU A 174 56.02 101.86 22.87
N LEU A 175 55.16 101.32 23.73
CA LEU A 175 54.96 101.83 25.09
C LEU A 175 56.22 101.67 25.96
N LYS A 176 57.00 100.60 25.78
CA LYS A 176 58.33 100.46 26.41
C LYS A 176 59.33 101.50 25.90
N GLN A 177 59.26 101.91 24.63
CA GLN A 177 60.09 103.01 24.11
C GLN A 177 59.69 104.35 24.73
N VAL A 178 58.39 104.63 24.87
CA VAL A 178 57.89 105.86 25.53
C VAL A 178 58.25 105.88 27.02
N LYS A 179 58.11 104.75 27.72
CA LYS A 179 58.51 104.61 29.13
C LYS A 179 60.03 104.68 29.35
N GLY A 180 60.82 104.42 28.31
CA GLY A 180 62.26 104.70 28.30
C GLY A 180 62.62 106.18 28.21
N GLN A 181 61.64 107.06 27.95
CA GLN A 181 61.83 108.51 27.84
C GLN A 181 61.19 109.32 28.98
N GLU A 182 60.55 108.69 29.99
CA GLU A 182 59.86 109.42 31.06
C GLU A 182 60.29 108.96 32.47
N GLU A 183 61.00 109.89 33.13
CA GLU A 183 61.32 110.07 34.55
C GLU A 183 62.42 109.27 35.27
N VAL A 184 63.55 109.98 35.38
CA VAL A 184 64.34 110.18 36.61
C VAL A 184 63.59 111.15 37.54
N VAL A 185 63.56 110.91 38.86
CA VAL A 185 63.86 111.87 39.97
C VAL A 185 63.22 111.45 41.32
N GLN A 186 64.09 111.07 42.28
CA GLN A 186 64.15 111.44 43.74
C GLN A 186 62.98 111.03 44.68
N LYS A 187 63.12 110.80 46.00
CA LYS A 187 64.16 110.96 47.04
C LYS A 187 63.61 110.21 48.30
N GLY A 188 64.43 109.53 49.08
CA GLY A 188 64.87 109.98 50.42
C GLY A 188 64.60 108.86 51.43
N ASP A 189 65.62 108.29 52.10
CA ASP A 189 66.18 108.71 53.41
C ASP A 189 65.19 108.39 54.56
N ASP A 190 65.48 107.78 55.70
CA ASP A 190 66.66 107.73 56.58
C ASP A 190 66.34 106.70 57.72
N GLY A 191 67.33 106.28 58.52
CA GLY A 191 67.05 105.93 59.94
C GLY A 191 67.37 104.51 60.44
N LEU A 192 68.62 104.31 60.88
CA LEU A 192 69.16 103.24 61.73
C LEU A 192 68.69 103.31 63.21
N LYS A 193 68.75 102.16 63.94
CA LYS A 193 69.30 101.89 65.31
C LYS A 193 68.52 100.79 66.09
N GLN A 194 69.15 99.68 66.48
CA GLN A 194 69.78 99.30 67.78
C GLN A 194 68.77 99.09 68.93
N GLN A 195 68.67 97.92 69.58
CA GLN A 195 69.59 97.21 70.51
C GLN A 195 69.39 97.63 71.99
N ASP A 196 69.32 96.60 72.85
CA ASP A 196 69.72 96.51 74.27
C ASP A 196 68.92 97.16 75.42
N ASP A 197 68.45 96.27 76.31
CA ASP A 197 69.03 96.00 77.64
C ASP A 197 68.78 96.96 78.83
N SER A 198 68.62 96.30 79.99
CA SER A 198 69.25 96.67 81.28
C SER A 198 68.55 97.56 82.32
N PHE A 199 68.20 96.90 83.44
CA PHE A 199 68.60 97.16 84.84
C PHE A 199 68.12 98.37 85.70
N GLN A 200 68.04 98.01 87.00
CA GLN A 200 68.33 98.75 88.25
C GLN A 200 67.25 99.62 88.90
N SER A 201 66.92 99.28 90.16
CA SER A 201 67.37 100.00 91.38
C SER A 201 66.70 99.33 92.62
N ALA A 202 67.47 98.73 93.53
CA ALA A 202 67.94 99.26 94.83
C ALA A 202 66.89 99.04 95.96
N GLU A 203 67.19 98.21 96.97
CA GLU A 203 67.73 98.62 98.30
C GLU A 203 66.53 98.95 99.23
N GLU A 204 66.33 98.50 100.48
CA GLU A 204 67.11 97.92 101.55
C GLU A 204 66.11 97.53 102.70
N VAL A 205 66.54 96.69 103.63
CA VAL A 205 66.17 96.64 105.08
C VAL A 205 64.73 96.27 105.51
N GLU A 206 64.59 94.98 105.84
CA GLU A 206 64.37 94.44 107.19
C GLU A 206 63.21 94.91 108.11
N SER A 207 62.51 93.89 108.63
CA SER A 207 61.68 93.86 109.85
C SER A 207 60.25 94.40 109.80
N SER A 208 59.40 93.73 109.00
CA SER A 208 57.95 93.60 109.27
C SER A 208 57.39 92.31 108.64
N VAL A 209 58.02 91.17 108.98
CA VAL A 209 57.84 89.83 108.38
C VAL A 209 56.47 89.19 108.71
N SER A 210 55.39 89.95 108.79
CA SER A 210 54.05 89.38 109.03
C SER A 210 52.92 90.14 108.34
N LEU A 211 52.91 91.48 108.28
CA LEU A 211 51.87 92.24 107.57
C LEU A 211 52.17 92.43 106.08
N GLU A 212 53.44 92.59 105.69
CA GLU A 212 53.82 92.79 104.30
C GLU A 212 53.70 91.48 103.49
N LEU A 213 53.96 90.34 104.13
CA LEU A 213 53.67 89.01 103.59
C LEU A 213 52.18 88.84 103.34
N ILE A 214 51.31 89.24 104.27
CA ILE A 214 49.85 89.20 104.10
C ILE A 214 49.41 90.10 102.93
N THR A 215 50.01 91.27 102.73
CA THR A 215 49.67 92.13 101.57
C THR A 215 50.22 91.61 100.24
N LYS A 216 51.41 90.98 100.24
CA LYS A 216 51.98 90.32 99.06
C LYS A 216 51.20 89.06 98.71
N GLU A 217 50.74 88.31 99.71
CA GLU A 217 49.83 87.16 99.57
C GLU A 217 48.44 87.61 99.09
N LEU A 218 47.93 88.75 99.56
CA LEU A 218 46.70 89.35 99.05
C LEU A 218 46.83 89.80 97.58
N GLU A 219 47.92 90.45 97.22
CA GLU A 219 48.20 90.83 95.82
C GLU A 219 48.47 89.60 94.94
N ALA A 220 49.11 88.56 95.46
CA ALA A 220 49.27 87.27 94.78
C ALA A 220 47.92 86.58 94.57
N ALA A 221 47.07 86.50 95.60
CA ALA A 221 45.73 85.95 95.51
C ALA A 221 44.83 86.75 94.56
N LYS A 222 44.97 88.09 94.47
CA LYS A 222 44.28 88.91 93.47
C LYS A 222 44.76 88.61 92.04
N LYS A 223 46.07 88.42 91.84
CA LYS A 223 46.64 88.03 90.55
C LYS A 223 46.21 86.63 90.14
N GLU A 224 46.20 85.67 91.07
CA GLU A 224 45.64 84.33 90.85
C GLU A 224 44.15 84.40 90.53
N LEU A 225 43.38 85.24 91.23
CA LEU A 225 41.96 85.44 90.91
C LEU A 225 41.74 86.09 89.54
N ALA A 226 42.65 86.96 89.08
CA ALA A 226 42.62 87.49 87.72
C ALA A 226 42.97 86.40 86.68
N LEU A 227 43.99 85.58 86.94
CA LEU A 227 44.35 84.43 86.10
C LEU A 227 43.22 83.42 86.00
N ILE A 228 42.57 83.06 87.11
CA ILE A 228 41.41 82.15 87.14
C ILE A 228 40.25 82.72 86.31
N LYS A 229 40.02 84.04 86.36
CA LYS A 229 39.00 84.69 85.53
C LYS A 229 39.36 84.62 84.05
N ASP A 230 40.59 84.94 83.69
CA ASP A 230 41.07 84.88 82.30
C ASP A 230 41.02 83.45 81.76
N GLU A 231 41.46 82.46 82.54
CA GLU A 231 41.31 81.03 82.23
C GLU A 231 39.83 80.64 82.07
N SER A 232 38.95 81.13 82.94
CA SER A 232 37.50 80.88 82.82
C SER A 232 36.93 81.43 81.51
N PHE A 233 37.38 82.60 81.05
CA PHE A 233 37.01 83.13 79.74
C PHE A 233 37.60 82.30 78.59
N GLN A 234 38.83 81.80 78.71
CA GLN A 234 39.42 80.88 77.74
C GLN A 234 38.66 79.55 77.66
N TYR A 235 38.23 78.99 78.80
CA TYR A 235 37.36 77.80 78.84
C TYR A 235 36.00 78.06 78.20
N MET A 236 35.41 79.23 78.44
CA MET A 236 34.13 79.58 77.83
C MET A 236 34.27 79.72 76.30
N SER A 237 35.35 80.35 75.83
CA SER A 237 35.70 80.45 74.41
C SER A 237 35.94 79.08 73.77
N SER A 238 36.70 78.18 74.41
CA SER A 238 36.92 76.82 73.90
C SER A 238 35.64 75.98 73.89
N MET A 239 34.79 76.14 74.91
CA MET A 239 33.48 75.49 74.94
C MET A 239 32.56 76.01 73.82
N ASP A 240 32.61 77.30 73.49
CA ASP A 240 31.89 77.87 72.36
C ASP A 240 32.41 77.35 71.01
N ILE A 241 33.74 77.20 70.86
CA ILE A 241 34.36 76.56 69.70
C ILE A 241 33.88 75.11 69.55
N ILE A 242 33.96 74.30 70.61
CA ILE A 242 33.49 72.90 70.59
C ILE A 242 32.00 72.82 70.24
N ARG A 243 31.18 73.75 70.75
CA ARG A 243 29.74 73.76 70.45
C ARG A 243 29.49 74.08 68.98
N ASN A 244 30.29 74.97 68.38
CA ASN A 244 30.20 75.28 66.96
C ASN A 244 30.72 74.12 66.09
N GLU A 245 31.81 73.47 66.47
CA GLU A 245 32.31 72.25 65.81
C GLU A 245 31.30 71.11 65.88
N LEU A 246 30.65 70.91 67.03
CA LEU A 246 29.61 69.90 67.18
C LEU A 246 28.42 70.19 66.25
N LYS A 247 27.96 71.44 66.18
CA LYS A 247 26.93 71.85 65.21
C LYS A 247 27.38 71.55 63.78
N HIS A 248 28.59 71.94 63.40
CA HIS A 248 29.16 71.67 62.08
C HIS A 248 29.23 70.16 61.77
N VAL A 249 29.72 69.33 62.69
CA VAL A 249 29.78 67.86 62.54
C VAL A 249 28.38 67.27 62.40
N THR A 250 27.38 67.76 63.16
CA THR A 250 26.00 67.28 63.01
C THR A 250 25.41 67.63 61.63
N GLU A 251 25.70 68.84 61.12
CA GLU A 251 25.29 69.26 59.78
C GLU A 251 25.97 68.44 58.69
N GLU A 252 27.29 68.22 58.79
CA GLU A 252 28.04 67.38 57.85
C GLU A 252 27.57 65.92 57.89
N THR A 253 27.29 65.36 59.07
CA THR A 253 26.73 64.01 59.20
C THR A 253 25.38 63.90 58.51
N ALA A 254 24.51 64.92 58.66
CA ALA A 254 23.23 64.96 57.98
C ALA A 254 23.36 65.10 56.45
N ARG A 255 24.36 65.87 55.98
CA ARG A 255 24.68 65.96 54.54
C ARG A 255 25.18 64.62 54.00
N LEU A 256 26.11 63.96 54.69
CA LEU A 256 26.65 62.65 54.31
C LEU A 256 25.55 61.59 54.26
N LYS A 257 24.67 61.52 55.26
CA LYS A 257 23.54 60.59 55.29
C LYS A 257 22.61 60.77 54.07
N LYS A 258 22.31 62.01 53.68
CA LYS A 258 21.52 62.29 52.46
C LYS A 258 22.25 61.85 51.19
N THR A 259 23.57 61.91 51.15
CA THR A 259 24.35 61.43 49.99
C THR A 259 24.42 59.90 49.94
N GLU A 260 24.50 59.25 51.10
CA GLU A 260 24.43 57.79 51.26
C GLU A 260 23.08 57.24 50.77
N GLU A 261 21.97 57.80 51.24
CA GLU A 261 20.62 57.40 50.79
C GLU A 261 20.46 57.54 49.26
N LYS A 262 21.03 58.59 48.66
CA LYS A 262 21.05 58.77 47.19
C LYS A 262 21.92 57.72 46.49
N ALA A 263 23.04 57.32 47.08
CA ALA A 263 23.89 56.26 46.56
C ALA A 263 23.17 54.91 46.63
N ASP A 264 22.50 54.61 47.75
CA ASP A 264 21.72 53.39 47.94
C ASP A 264 20.58 53.25 46.93
N LEU A 265 19.84 54.34 46.66
CA LEU A 265 18.81 54.33 45.61
C LEU A 265 19.40 54.02 44.23
N LYS A 266 20.59 54.54 43.92
CA LYS A 266 21.30 54.22 42.66
C LYS A 266 21.73 52.75 42.64
N VAL A 267 22.25 52.22 43.74
CA VAL A 267 22.64 50.80 43.87
C VAL A 267 21.42 49.89 43.69
N GLN A 268 20.30 50.19 44.34
CA GLN A 268 19.05 49.43 44.19
C GLN A 268 18.54 49.47 42.75
N SER A 269 18.58 50.66 42.11
CA SER A 269 18.21 50.79 40.69
C SER A 269 19.09 49.94 39.79
N LEU A 270 20.41 49.99 39.97
CA LEU A 270 21.36 49.17 39.20
C LEU A 270 21.17 47.68 39.47
N ASN A 271 20.94 47.27 40.72
CA ASN A 271 20.68 45.88 41.08
C ASN A 271 19.39 45.36 40.42
N SER A 272 18.33 46.17 40.38
CA SER A 272 17.09 45.80 39.66
C SER A 272 17.32 45.60 38.16
N LYS A 273 18.16 46.44 37.54
CA LYS A 273 18.57 46.30 36.13
C LYS A 273 19.41 45.05 35.91
N LEU A 274 20.34 44.75 36.82
CA LEU A 274 21.17 43.55 36.79
C LEU A 274 20.33 42.28 36.85
N VAL A 275 19.40 42.18 37.82
CA VAL A 275 18.51 41.02 37.96
C VAL A 275 17.63 40.86 36.72
N ARG A 276 17.10 41.96 36.17
CA ARG A 276 16.32 41.92 34.92
C ARG A 276 17.17 41.50 33.72
N ALA A 277 18.42 41.94 33.63
CA ALA A 277 19.34 41.51 32.58
C ALA A 277 19.68 40.02 32.71
N LYS A 278 19.89 39.54 33.95
CA LYS A 278 20.16 38.13 34.24
C LYS A 278 19.00 37.23 33.85
N SER A 279 17.76 37.58 34.19
CA SER A 279 16.59 36.77 33.80
C SER A 279 16.37 36.76 32.28
N LYS A 280 16.63 37.88 31.60
CA LYS A 280 16.62 37.94 30.13
C LYS A 280 17.69 37.04 29.50
N LEU A 281 18.90 37.05 30.05
CA LEU A 281 19.99 36.19 29.59
C LEU A 281 19.62 34.71 29.75
N GLU A 282 19.06 34.33 30.91
CA GLU A 282 18.63 32.95 31.17
C GLU A 282 17.51 32.49 30.22
N ALA A 283 16.54 33.37 29.93
CA ALA A 283 15.51 33.10 28.93
C ALA A 283 16.10 32.90 27.53
N VAL A 284 17.05 33.75 27.11
CA VAL A 284 17.75 33.62 25.83
C VAL A 284 18.55 32.31 25.78
N ALA A 285 19.29 31.97 26.85
CA ALA A 285 20.03 30.71 26.92
C ALA A 285 19.11 29.49 26.81
N ALA A 286 17.94 29.51 27.46
CA ALA A 286 16.96 28.43 27.32
C ALA A 286 16.41 28.31 25.90
N THR A 287 16.21 29.43 25.19
CA THR A 287 15.83 29.39 23.76
C THR A 287 16.96 28.93 22.86
N GLU A 288 18.21 29.29 23.18
CA GLU A 288 19.41 28.84 22.45
C GLU A 288 19.58 27.32 22.55
N GLU A 289 19.40 26.73 23.73
CA GLU A 289 19.47 25.27 23.90
C GLU A 289 18.36 24.54 23.11
N LYS A 290 17.16 25.12 23.02
CA LYS A 290 16.09 24.59 22.14
C LYS A 290 16.44 24.74 20.66
N ALA A 291 17.08 25.85 20.26
CA ALA A 291 17.57 26.03 18.90
C ALA A 291 18.68 25.01 18.57
N LYS A 292 19.59 24.72 19.50
CA LYS A 292 20.63 23.68 19.33
C LYS A 292 20.03 22.29 19.18
N SER A 293 19.03 21.93 19.99
CA SER A 293 18.40 20.61 19.90
C SER A 293 17.60 20.43 18.60
N THR A 294 16.93 21.48 18.11
CA THR A 294 16.26 21.47 16.80
C THR A 294 17.26 21.41 15.64
N VAL A 295 18.39 22.10 15.71
CA VAL A 295 19.46 21.98 14.71
C VAL A 295 20.05 20.57 14.68
N ALA A 296 20.24 19.94 15.85
CA ALA A 296 20.71 18.57 15.93
C ALA A 296 19.70 17.57 15.35
N SER A 297 18.39 17.74 15.62
CA SER A 297 17.36 16.88 15.04
C SER A 297 17.26 17.06 13.52
N LEU A 298 17.30 18.29 13.02
CA LEU A 298 17.32 18.58 11.59
C LEU A 298 18.55 17.97 10.91
N SER A 299 19.72 18.07 11.54
CA SER A 299 20.96 17.46 11.01
C SER A 299 20.83 15.94 10.87
N LEU A 300 20.22 15.27 11.84
CA LEU A 300 19.95 13.84 11.79
C LEU A 300 18.97 13.48 10.67
N THR A 301 17.88 14.25 10.51
CA THR A 301 16.93 14.01 9.40
C THR A 301 17.57 14.22 8.03
N LEU A 302 18.48 15.19 7.91
CA LEU A 302 19.22 15.44 6.67
C LEU A 302 20.16 14.28 6.35
N GLU A 303 20.87 13.74 7.34
CA GLU A 303 21.75 12.58 7.16
C GLU A 303 20.95 11.34 6.73
N GLN A 304 19.78 11.11 7.32
CA GLN A 304 18.87 10.03 6.92
C GLN A 304 18.40 10.20 5.46
N LEU A 305 17.95 11.39 5.07
CA LEU A 305 17.53 11.67 3.69
C LEU A 305 18.68 11.48 2.69
N ARG A 306 19.91 11.84 3.05
CA ARG A 306 21.09 11.56 2.22
C ARG A 306 21.33 10.07 2.04
N ALA A 307 21.23 9.28 3.11
CA ALA A 307 21.40 7.84 3.03
C ALA A 307 20.32 7.17 2.16
N GLU A 308 19.07 7.62 2.27
CA GLU A 308 17.96 7.14 1.44
C GLU A 308 18.11 7.54 -0.03
N ALA A 309 18.54 8.77 -0.32
CA ALA A 309 18.83 9.22 -1.68
C ALA A 309 19.96 8.40 -2.33
N GLU A 310 21.03 8.09 -1.58
CA GLU A 310 22.11 7.23 -2.07
C GLU A 310 21.65 5.78 -2.27
N ALA A 311 20.75 5.26 -1.42
CA ALA A 311 20.15 3.94 -1.61
C ALA A 311 19.28 3.89 -2.87
N SER A 312 18.41 4.87 -3.08
CA SER A 312 17.56 5.00 -4.26
C SER A 312 18.38 5.10 -5.55
N LYS A 313 19.49 5.85 -5.52
CA LYS A 313 20.42 5.95 -6.65
C LYS A 313 21.05 4.59 -7.00
N LYS A 314 21.46 3.80 -6.00
CA LYS A 314 22.01 2.45 -6.22
C LYS A 314 20.95 1.50 -6.80
N GLU A 315 19.74 1.53 -6.27
CA GLU A 315 18.63 0.74 -6.80
C GLU A 315 18.32 1.10 -8.25
N LYS A 316 18.26 2.39 -8.58
CA LYS A 316 18.08 2.85 -9.96
C LYS A 316 19.17 2.31 -10.90
N MET A 317 20.44 2.30 -10.47
CA MET A 317 21.52 1.73 -11.27
C MET A 317 21.32 0.24 -11.53
N LEU A 318 20.97 -0.54 -10.51
CA LEU A 318 20.68 -1.97 -10.66
C LEU A 318 19.50 -2.22 -11.61
N VAL A 319 18.42 -1.47 -11.46
CA VAL A 319 17.26 -1.57 -12.36
C VAL A 319 17.65 -1.24 -13.81
N THR A 320 18.52 -0.24 -14.03
CA THR A 320 19.00 0.06 -15.40
C THR A 320 19.87 -1.05 -15.97
N GLU A 321 20.70 -1.71 -15.15
CA GLU A 321 21.51 -2.85 -15.56
C GLU A 321 20.62 -4.05 -15.91
N ASP A 322 19.67 -4.41 -15.03
CA ASP A 322 18.69 -5.49 -15.27
C ASP A 322 17.84 -5.20 -16.51
N THR A 323 17.45 -3.94 -16.71
CA THR A 323 16.70 -3.55 -17.92
C THR A 323 17.56 -3.74 -19.18
N ALA A 324 18.86 -3.47 -19.12
CA ALA A 324 19.75 -3.67 -20.24
C ALA A 324 19.98 -5.17 -20.54
N THR A 325 20.11 -6.00 -19.51
CA THR A 325 20.27 -7.46 -19.68
C THR A 325 19.00 -8.09 -20.25
N ILE A 326 17.82 -7.73 -19.74
CA ILE A 326 16.53 -8.19 -20.28
C ILE A 326 16.37 -7.77 -21.74
N LYS A 327 16.72 -6.53 -22.11
CA LYS A 327 16.67 -6.09 -23.51
C LYS A 327 17.57 -6.92 -24.41
N ALA A 328 18.78 -7.25 -23.96
CA ALA A 328 19.69 -8.11 -24.72
C ALA A 328 19.15 -9.54 -24.86
N GLU A 329 18.53 -10.09 -23.81
CA GLU A 329 17.89 -11.40 -23.87
C GLU A 329 16.69 -11.40 -24.83
N ILE A 330 15.85 -10.36 -24.81
CA ILE A 330 14.73 -10.20 -25.76
C ILE A 330 15.25 -10.22 -27.19
N GLN A 331 16.25 -9.39 -27.53
CA GLN A 331 16.83 -9.35 -28.88
C GLN A 331 17.39 -10.71 -29.32
N LYS A 332 18.03 -11.43 -28.39
CA LYS A 332 18.51 -12.78 -28.65
C LYS A 332 17.35 -13.72 -28.97
N THR A 333 16.28 -13.72 -28.16
CA THR A 333 15.11 -14.58 -28.40
C THR A 333 14.37 -14.23 -29.69
N GLU A 334 14.27 -12.94 -30.04
CA GLU A 334 13.70 -12.50 -31.32
C GLU A 334 14.50 -13.06 -32.50
N SER A 335 15.84 -12.96 -32.46
CA SER A 335 16.69 -13.54 -33.51
C SER A 335 16.60 -15.07 -33.59
N GLU A 336 16.39 -15.76 -32.47
CA GLU A 336 16.15 -17.20 -32.45
C GLU A 336 14.79 -17.55 -33.07
N ILE A 337 13.74 -16.76 -32.78
CA ILE A 337 12.42 -16.91 -33.38
C ILE A 337 12.50 -16.74 -34.91
N ASP A 338 13.13 -15.67 -35.40
CA ASP A 338 13.30 -15.41 -36.84
C ASP A 338 13.98 -16.60 -37.53
N LEU A 339 15.06 -17.12 -36.95
CA LEU A 339 15.75 -18.31 -37.46
C LEU A 339 14.87 -19.56 -37.48
N THR A 340 14.00 -19.74 -36.47
CA THR A 340 13.07 -20.89 -36.47
C THR A 340 11.92 -20.72 -37.46
N GLU A 341 11.47 -19.49 -37.69
CA GLU A 341 10.44 -19.17 -38.68
C GLU A 341 10.95 -19.40 -40.10
N GLU A 342 12.18 -18.95 -40.42
CA GLU A 342 12.84 -19.25 -41.69
C GLU A 342 12.96 -20.76 -41.94
N LYS A 343 13.37 -21.53 -40.93
CA LYS A 343 13.45 -23.00 -41.01
C LYS A 343 12.08 -23.63 -41.25
N LEU A 344 11.03 -23.13 -40.59
CA LEU A 344 9.67 -23.61 -40.78
C LEU A 344 9.20 -23.34 -42.22
N GLN A 345 9.45 -22.14 -42.73
CA GLN A 345 9.10 -21.77 -44.09
C GLN A 345 9.81 -22.65 -45.13
N ALA A 346 11.10 -22.94 -44.94
CA ALA A 346 11.84 -23.87 -45.78
C ALA A 346 11.22 -25.28 -45.76
N ALA A 347 10.92 -25.81 -44.57
CA ALA A 347 10.26 -27.12 -44.42
C ALA A 347 8.86 -27.17 -45.07
N MET A 348 8.10 -26.06 -45.05
CA MET A 348 6.82 -25.96 -45.73
C MET A 348 6.96 -26.02 -47.25
N GLN A 349 7.95 -25.33 -47.82
CA GLN A 349 8.25 -25.38 -49.26
C GLN A 349 8.68 -26.79 -49.69
N GLU A 350 9.52 -27.45 -48.90
CA GLU A 350 9.93 -28.85 -49.15
C GLU A 350 8.72 -29.79 -49.10
N LEU A 351 7.83 -29.63 -48.12
CA LEU A 351 6.61 -30.44 -48.03
C LEU A 351 5.68 -30.23 -49.23
N GLU A 352 5.57 -29.00 -49.74
CA GLU A 352 4.78 -28.69 -50.93
C GLU A 352 5.41 -29.32 -52.19
N ALA A 353 6.73 -29.25 -52.32
CA ALA A 353 7.47 -29.93 -53.38
C ALA A 353 7.28 -31.46 -53.32
N VAL A 354 7.32 -32.06 -52.14
CA VAL A 354 7.05 -33.49 -51.96
C VAL A 354 5.60 -33.82 -52.33
N LYS A 355 4.61 -33.05 -51.87
CA LYS A 355 3.19 -33.26 -52.20
C LYS A 355 2.93 -33.16 -53.70
N SER A 356 3.52 -32.19 -54.39
CA SER A 356 3.38 -32.06 -55.84
C SER A 356 4.05 -33.23 -56.58
N SER A 357 5.21 -33.69 -56.12
CA SER A 357 5.86 -34.89 -56.65
C SER A 357 5.06 -36.17 -56.41
N GLU A 358 4.43 -36.32 -55.24
CA GLU A 358 3.55 -37.43 -54.87
C GLU A 358 2.29 -37.43 -55.74
N ALA A 359 1.64 -36.28 -55.89
CA ALA A 359 0.47 -36.13 -56.74
C ALA A 359 0.76 -36.52 -58.19
N LEU A 360 1.91 -36.08 -58.72
CA LEU A 360 2.38 -36.44 -60.07
C LEU A 360 2.67 -37.94 -60.19
N ALA A 361 3.26 -38.57 -59.18
CA ALA A 361 3.47 -40.02 -59.16
C ALA A 361 2.15 -40.80 -59.15
N LEU A 362 1.15 -40.35 -58.37
CA LEU A 362 -0.18 -40.94 -58.34
C LEU A 362 -0.92 -40.78 -59.67
N GLU A 363 -0.80 -39.64 -60.34
CA GLU A 363 -1.36 -39.42 -61.67
C GLU A 363 -0.73 -40.35 -62.72
N LYS A 364 0.61 -40.49 -62.73
CA LYS A 364 1.30 -41.45 -63.59
C LYS A 364 0.81 -42.88 -63.35
N LEU A 365 0.66 -43.30 -62.10
CA LEU A 365 0.11 -44.62 -61.77
C LEU A 365 -1.32 -44.80 -62.28
N ARG A 366 -2.19 -43.81 -62.11
CA ARG A 366 -3.57 -43.85 -62.64
C ARG A 366 -3.57 -43.98 -64.15
N SER A 367 -2.75 -43.21 -64.86
CA SER A 367 -2.64 -43.30 -66.33
C SER A 367 -2.15 -44.67 -66.80
N LEU A 368 -1.19 -45.28 -66.08
CA LEU A 368 -0.70 -46.63 -66.37
C LEU A 368 -1.79 -47.69 -66.17
N ILE A 369 -2.56 -47.59 -65.08
CA ILE A 369 -3.70 -48.47 -64.80
C ILE A 369 -4.74 -48.33 -65.92
N GLU A 370 -5.12 -47.10 -66.27
CA GLU A 370 -6.10 -46.85 -67.33
C GLU A 370 -5.63 -47.36 -68.69
N ALA A 371 -4.37 -47.13 -69.05
CA ALA A 371 -3.77 -47.68 -70.27
C ALA A 371 -3.76 -49.21 -70.27
N THR A 372 -3.45 -49.84 -69.14
CA THR A 372 -3.47 -51.30 -68.97
C THR A 372 -4.90 -51.85 -69.05
N MET A 373 -5.87 -51.15 -68.47
CA MET A 373 -7.28 -51.51 -68.58
C MET A 373 -7.78 -51.37 -70.02
N LYS A 374 -7.43 -50.28 -70.72
CA LYS A 374 -7.76 -50.07 -72.14
C LYS A 374 -7.12 -51.11 -73.04
N SER A 375 -5.85 -51.45 -72.83
CA SER A 375 -5.16 -52.48 -73.61
C SER A 375 -5.77 -53.86 -73.37
N ARG A 376 -6.14 -54.18 -72.11
CA ARG A 376 -6.85 -55.42 -71.76
C ARG A 376 -8.24 -55.48 -72.37
N ALA A 377 -9.04 -54.41 -72.27
CA ALA A 377 -10.35 -54.34 -72.90
C ALA A 377 -10.26 -54.53 -74.41
N SER A 378 -9.24 -53.94 -75.05
CA SER A 378 -8.99 -54.10 -76.48
C SER A 378 -8.59 -55.53 -76.85
N ALA A 379 -7.77 -56.20 -76.05
CA ALA A 379 -7.40 -57.61 -76.26
C ALA A 379 -8.58 -58.57 -76.03
N SER A 380 -9.47 -58.26 -75.09
CA SER A 380 -10.64 -59.08 -74.76
C SER A 380 -11.71 -59.11 -75.85
N ASN A 381 -11.75 -58.12 -76.75
CA ASN A 381 -12.73 -58.08 -77.85
C ASN A 381 -12.52 -59.20 -78.90
N HIS A 382 -11.45 -59.99 -78.79
CA HIS A 382 -11.09 -61.03 -79.76
C HIS A 382 -10.94 -62.45 -79.16
N SER A 383 -11.32 -62.68 -77.89
CA SER A 383 -11.31 -64.03 -77.30
C SER A 383 -12.49 -64.29 -76.35
N SER A 384 -13.16 -65.43 -76.49
CA SER A 384 -14.26 -65.90 -75.62
C SER A 384 -13.79 -66.40 -74.24
N THR A 385 -12.56 -66.08 -73.85
CA THR A 385 -11.90 -66.54 -72.61
C THR A 385 -11.39 -65.31 -71.85
N ILE A 386 -11.94 -65.09 -70.66
CA ILE A 386 -11.54 -63.99 -69.77
C ILE A 386 -10.34 -64.44 -68.95
N THR A 387 -9.16 -63.94 -69.28
CA THR A 387 -7.94 -64.16 -68.50
C THR A 387 -7.83 -63.06 -67.45
N ILE A 388 -8.08 -63.38 -66.18
CA ILE A 388 -7.90 -62.46 -65.05
C ILE A 388 -6.46 -62.50 -64.54
N SER A 389 -5.94 -61.35 -64.09
CA SER A 389 -4.61 -61.28 -63.49
C SER A 389 -4.58 -62.06 -62.16
N ARG A 390 -3.40 -62.58 -61.77
CA ARG A 390 -3.22 -63.25 -60.46
C ARG A 390 -3.69 -62.38 -59.30
N PHE A 391 -3.44 -61.07 -59.36
CA PHE A 391 -3.92 -60.12 -58.35
C PHE A 391 -5.44 -59.99 -58.33
N GLU A 392 -6.09 -59.94 -59.50
CA GLU A 392 -7.56 -59.87 -59.60
C GLU A 392 -8.19 -61.17 -59.09
N TYR A 393 -7.57 -62.31 -59.39
CA TYR A 393 -7.96 -63.60 -58.83
C TYR A 393 -7.89 -63.58 -57.30
N GLU A 394 -6.73 -63.23 -56.72
CA GLU A 394 -6.57 -63.18 -55.26
C GLU A 394 -7.54 -62.17 -54.60
N TYR A 395 -7.79 -61.01 -55.23
CA TYR A 395 -8.75 -60.02 -54.75
C TYR A 395 -10.20 -60.53 -54.77
N LEU A 396 -10.63 -61.14 -55.87
CA LEU A 396 -11.98 -61.69 -56.03
C LEU A 396 -12.19 -62.90 -55.12
N THR A 397 -11.18 -63.78 -55.00
CA THR A 397 -11.19 -64.90 -54.05
C THR A 397 -11.30 -64.39 -52.62
N GLY A 398 -10.53 -63.37 -52.23
CA GLY A 398 -10.64 -62.76 -50.90
C GLY A 398 -12.02 -62.15 -50.63
N HIS A 399 -12.63 -61.49 -51.62
CA HIS A 399 -14.00 -60.97 -51.50
C HIS A 399 -15.05 -62.08 -51.36
N ALA A 400 -14.90 -63.19 -52.09
CA ALA A 400 -15.80 -64.33 -51.99
C ALA A 400 -15.76 -64.97 -50.60
N VAL A 401 -14.56 -65.15 -50.02
CA VAL A 401 -14.38 -65.65 -48.65
C VAL A 401 -15.02 -64.72 -47.63
N GLY A 402 -14.84 -63.39 -47.79
CA GLY A 402 -15.51 -62.42 -46.92
C GLY A 402 -17.04 -62.49 -46.99
N ALA A 403 -17.61 -62.75 -48.17
CA ALA A 403 -19.06 -62.93 -48.34
C ALA A 403 -19.58 -64.22 -47.70
N GLU A 404 -18.82 -65.32 -47.80
CA GLU A 404 -19.11 -66.60 -47.15
C GLU A 404 -19.15 -66.44 -45.62
N GLU A 405 -18.16 -65.79 -45.01
CA GLU A 405 -18.16 -65.53 -43.57
C GLU A 405 -19.37 -64.70 -43.12
N ILE A 406 -19.81 -63.74 -43.92
CA ILE A 406 -20.99 -62.93 -43.63
C ILE A 406 -22.26 -63.78 -43.71
N ALA A 407 -22.36 -64.67 -44.71
CA ALA A 407 -23.47 -65.60 -44.84
C ALA A 407 -23.51 -66.57 -43.65
N ASP A 408 -22.39 -67.15 -43.24
CA ASP A 408 -22.29 -68.04 -42.07
C ASP A 408 -22.69 -67.34 -40.78
N LYS A 409 -22.22 -66.10 -40.55
CA LYS A 409 -22.64 -65.29 -39.40
C LYS A 409 -24.15 -65.04 -39.41
N LYS A 410 -24.76 -64.82 -40.59
CA LYS A 410 -26.22 -64.66 -40.72
C LYS A 410 -26.98 -65.96 -40.45
N VAL A 411 -26.48 -67.11 -40.92
CA VAL A 411 -27.08 -68.43 -40.66
C VAL A 411 -26.99 -68.78 -39.18
N ALA A 412 -25.83 -68.58 -38.55
CA ALA A 412 -25.62 -68.82 -37.12
C ALA A 412 -26.54 -67.93 -36.27
N ALA A 413 -26.70 -66.65 -36.63
CA ALA A 413 -27.66 -65.78 -35.97
C ALA A 413 -29.08 -66.34 -36.09
N ALA A 414 -29.54 -66.71 -37.30
CA ALA A 414 -30.87 -67.28 -37.50
C ALA A 414 -31.09 -68.58 -36.71
N GLN A 415 -30.09 -69.47 -36.64
CA GLN A 415 -30.13 -70.68 -35.82
C GLN A 415 -30.26 -70.35 -34.32
N ALA A 416 -29.53 -69.34 -33.82
CA ALA A 416 -29.65 -68.90 -32.44
C ALA A 416 -31.06 -68.31 -32.13
N TRP A 417 -31.67 -67.59 -33.08
CA TRP A 417 -33.06 -67.13 -32.94
C TRP A 417 -34.05 -68.30 -32.88
N ILE A 418 -33.86 -69.33 -33.71
CA ILE A 418 -34.68 -70.55 -33.69
C ILE A 418 -34.52 -71.30 -32.36
N GLU A 419 -33.30 -71.44 -31.85
CA GLU A 419 -33.04 -72.14 -30.60
C GLU A 419 -33.59 -71.37 -29.38
N ALA A 420 -33.48 -70.03 -29.38
CA ALA A 420 -34.10 -69.19 -28.37
C ALA A 420 -35.63 -69.31 -28.41
N LEU A 421 -36.25 -69.36 -29.60
CA LEU A 421 -37.69 -69.60 -29.74
C LEU A 421 -38.07 -70.99 -29.20
N LYS A 422 -37.36 -72.05 -29.58
CA LYS A 422 -37.57 -73.41 -29.03
C LYS A 422 -37.40 -73.48 -27.51
N ALA A 423 -36.47 -72.71 -26.94
CA ALA A 423 -36.30 -72.63 -25.50
C ALA A 423 -37.47 -71.89 -24.84
N SER A 424 -37.95 -70.79 -25.43
CA SER A 424 -39.12 -70.07 -24.95
C SER A 424 -40.41 -70.91 -25.05
N GLU A 425 -40.53 -71.71 -26.11
CA GLU A 425 -41.65 -72.66 -26.28
C GLU A 425 -41.65 -73.71 -25.16
N ARG A 426 -40.47 -74.30 -24.85
CA ARG A 426 -40.32 -75.22 -23.71
C ARG A 426 -40.65 -74.56 -22.36
N GLU A 427 -40.23 -73.31 -22.16
CA GLU A 427 -40.57 -72.55 -20.94
C GLU A 427 -42.08 -72.28 -20.84
N ILE A 428 -42.73 -71.90 -21.94
CA ILE A 428 -44.18 -71.70 -21.98
C ILE A 428 -44.91 -73.00 -21.66
N LEU A 429 -44.51 -74.13 -22.26
CA LEU A 429 -45.10 -75.45 -21.98
C LEU A 429 -44.97 -75.82 -20.49
N MET A 430 -43.79 -75.62 -19.89
CA MET A 430 -43.61 -75.85 -18.45
C MET A 430 -44.50 -74.95 -17.59
N LYS A 431 -44.61 -73.65 -17.92
CA LYS A 431 -45.50 -72.71 -17.21
C LYS A 431 -46.96 -73.11 -17.34
N THR A 432 -47.40 -73.56 -18.52
CA THR A 432 -48.76 -74.05 -18.71
C THR A 432 -49.03 -75.32 -17.92
N ASP A 433 -48.07 -76.25 -17.84
CA ASP A 433 -48.21 -77.48 -17.04
C ASP A 433 -48.28 -77.18 -15.53
N ILE A 434 -47.55 -76.18 -15.04
CA ILE A 434 -47.61 -75.72 -13.65
C ILE A 434 -48.98 -75.09 -13.38
N ALA A 435 -49.45 -74.18 -14.23
CA ALA A 435 -50.77 -73.55 -14.07
C ALA A 435 -51.92 -74.58 -14.11
N HIS A 436 -51.81 -75.63 -14.93
CA HIS A 436 -52.78 -76.73 -14.94
C HIS A 436 -52.74 -77.57 -13.65
N ARG A 437 -51.57 -77.71 -13.00
CA ARG A 437 -51.46 -78.35 -11.68
C ARG A 437 -52.08 -77.50 -10.58
N GLU A 438 -51.79 -76.20 -10.55
CA GLU A 438 -52.38 -75.25 -9.59
C GLU A 438 -53.91 -75.17 -9.72
N LEU A 439 -54.44 -75.16 -10.95
CA LEU A 439 -55.89 -75.22 -11.18
C LEU A 439 -56.54 -76.51 -10.69
N ARG A 440 -55.78 -77.62 -10.68
CA ARG A 440 -56.26 -78.90 -10.15
C ARG A 440 -56.23 -78.91 -8.63
N GLU A 441 -55.20 -78.34 -8.00
CA GLU A 441 -55.11 -78.15 -6.54
C GLU A 441 -56.22 -77.23 -6.03
N LEU A 442 -56.44 -76.08 -6.67
CA LEU A 442 -57.55 -75.18 -6.30
C LEU A 442 -58.93 -75.84 -6.38
N ARG A 443 -59.17 -76.76 -7.34
CA ARG A 443 -60.41 -77.55 -7.37
C ARG A 443 -60.53 -78.55 -6.23
N VAL A 444 -59.41 -79.07 -5.72
CA VAL A 444 -59.38 -79.97 -4.55
C VAL A 444 -59.56 -79.17 -3.25
N GLU A 445 -59.03 -77.95 -3.16
CA GLU A 445 -59.28 -77.03 -2.04
C GLU A 445 -60.72 -76.47 -2.01
N GLU A 446 -61.35 -76.24 -3.17
CA GLU A 446 -62.72 -75.72 -3.27
C GLU A 446 -63.79 -76.80 -2.98
N GLU A 447 -63.43 -78.10 -3.01
CA GLU A 447 -64.31 -79.23 -2.69
C GLU A 447 -64.34 -79.60 -1.18
N HIS A 448 -63.51 -78.98 -0.33
CA HIS A 448 -63.50 -79.24 1.12
C HIS A 448 -63.75 -77.98 1.97
N GLY A 449 -65.02 -77.54 2.01
CA GLY A 449 -65.68 -77.19 3.28
C GLY A 449 -66.18 -75.75 3.50
N VAL A 450 -67.50 -75.56 3.34
CA VAL A 450 -68.27 -74.77 4.31
C VAL A 450 -68.10 -75.42 5.69
N SER A 451 -67.44 -74.73 6.62
CA SER A 451 -67.95 -74.37 7.96
C SER A 451 -66.82 -73.95 8.92
N LEU A 452 -66.70 -72.62 9.14
CA LEU A 452 -66.46 -71.88 10.40
C LEU A 452 -65.42 -72.38 11.46
N PRO A 453 -64.95 -71.51 12.39
CA PRO A 453 -64.35 -70.19 12.22
C PRO A 453 -63.16 -69.95 13.20
N ALA A 454 -62.62 -68.73 13.12
CA ALA A 454 -62.25 -67.88 14.27
C ALA A 454 -60.80 -67.89 14.83
N ASN A 455 -60.34 -66.63 14.99
CA ASN A 455 -59.46 -66.11 16.03
C ASN A 455 -57.97 -66.45 15.90
N LYS A 456 -57.02 -65.56 16.21
CA LYS A 456 -56.97 -64.18 16.67
C LYS A 456 -55.48 -63.78 16.57
N ASN A 457 -55.23 -62.50 16.30
CA ASN A 457 -54.16 -61.64 16.82
C ASN A 457 -52.76 -62.21 17.09
N VAL A 458 -51.73 -61.44 16.73
CA VAL A 458 -50.88 -60.66 17.67
C VAL A 458 -49.59 -60.23 16.97
N ASP A 459 -49.35 -58.92 17.01
CA ASP A 459 -48.11 -58.14 17.14
C ASP A 459 -46.84 -58.37 16.30
N SER A 460 -46.12 -57.24 16.23
CA SER A 460 -44.67 -57.09 16.02
C SER A 460 -44.28 -56.88 14.56
N GLN A 461 -44.16 -55.63 14.12
CA GLN A 461 -42.90 -54.89 14.13
C GLN A 461 -41.72 -55.61 13.45
N ASN A 462 -41.13 -54.83 12.54
CA ASN A 462 -39.71 -54.73 12.25
C ASN A 462 -39.12 -55.64 11.17
N ARG A 463 -38.47 -54.90 10.25
CA ARG A 463 -37.16 -55.16 9.67
C ARG A 463 -37.16 -55.99 8.39
N GLN A 464 -36.94 -55.28 7.28
CA GLN A 464 -35.60 -55.03 6.71
C GLN A 464 -35.17 -56.26 5.92
N SER A 465 -35.26 -56.19 4.60
CA SER A 465 -34.22 -55.66 3.72
C SER A 465 -33.25 -56.75 3.28
N LEU A 466 -32.69 -56.52 2.09
CA LEU A 466 -31.57 -57.20 1.43
C LEU A 466 -32.05 -58.29 0.45
N LEU A 467 -32.13 -57.99 -0.85
CA LEU A 467 -31.02 -57.82 -1.80
C LEU A 467 -30.11 -59.04 -1.86
N LEU A 468 -30.15 -59.77 -2.99
CA LEU A 468 -29.01 -60.28 -3.76
C LEU A 468 -29.58 -60.96 -5.02
N ARG A 469 -29.08 -60.82 -6.26
CA ARG A 469 -28.16 -59.90 -6.92
C ARG A 469 -28.19 -60.27 -8.42
N SER A 470 -28.25 -59.25 -9.26
CA SER A 470 -27.69 -59.12 -10.62
C SER A 470 -26.94 -60.33 -11.21
N MET A 471 -27.29 -60.73 -12.44
CA MET A 471 -26.48 -60.47 -13.66
C MET A 471 -27.35 -60.59 -14.94
N LYS A 472 -27.91 -59.48 -15.42
CA LYS A 472 -28.26 -59.26 -16.83
C LYS A 472 -27.59 -57.95 -17.21
N SER A 473 -26.37 -58.06 -17.73
CA SER A 473 -26.09 -58.09 -19.17
C SER A 473 -26.58 -56.81 -19.85
N ASN A 474 -25.61 -55.94 -20.12
CA ASN A 474 -25.58 -54.89 -21.11
C ASN A 474 -26.62 -54.99 -22.23
N GLY A 475 -27.23 -53.86 -22.57
CA GLY A 475 -27.96 -53.77 -23.83
C GLY A 475 -28.66 -52.43 -24.03
N SER A 476 -27.89 -51.35 -24.21
CA SER A 476 -27.99 -50.45 -25.38
C SER A 476 -27.41 -49.07 -25.08
N SER A 477 -26.23 -48.80 -25.64
CA SER A 477 -26.09 -47.58 -26.43
C SER A 477 -25.17 -47.89 -27.60
N THR A 478 -25.71 -47.69 -28.78
CA THR A 478 -24.97 -47.47 -30.00
C THR A 478 -24.09 -46.24 -29.77
N GLN A 479 -22.78 -46.44 -29.71
CA GLN A 479 -21.81 -45.39 -30.02
C GLN A 479 -20.98 -45.86 -31.21
N SER A 480 -21.24 -45.20 -32.34
CA SER A 480 -20.23 -44.65 -33.25
C SER A 480 -18.79 -45.08 -32.94
N ARG A 481 -18.26 -46.04 -33.70
CA ARG A 481 -16.81 -46.21 -33.83
C ARG A 481 -16.26 -45.06 -34.68
N ARG A 482 -15.95 -43.93 -34.02
CA ARG A 482 -14.88 -43.04 -34.48
C ARG A 482 -13.56 -43.62 -33.99
N ALA A 483 -12.57 -43.55 -34.88
CA ALA A 483 -11.20 -43.98 -34.73
C ALA A 483 -10.62 -43.80 -33.32
N LYS A 484 -9.94 -44.84 -32.82
CA LYS A 484 -8.90 -44.69 -31.81
C LYS A 484 -7.56 -45.00 -32.46
N HIS A 485 -6.77 -43.95 -32.58
CA HIS A 485 -5.32 -44.03 -32.68
C HIS A 485 -4.79 -44.89 -31.53
N HIS A 486 -4.13 -45.99 -31.87
CA HIS A 486 -3.06 -46.51 -31.02
C HIS A 486 -1.75 -45.93 -31.52
N LYS A 487 -1.03 -45.36 -30.55
CA LYS A 487 0.29 -44.77 -30.69
C LYS A 487 1.30 -45.83 -31.13
N SER A 488 2.04 -45.46 -32.17
CA SER A 488 3.48 -45.64 -32.39
C SER A 488 4.27 -46.54 -31.42
N THR A 489 4.92 -47.54 -32.00
CA THR A 489 6.31 -47.95 -31.72
C THR A 489 6.82 -48.65 -33.00
N SER A 490 8.00 -48.39 -33.57
CA SER A 490 9.34 -48.06 -33.02
C SER A 490 10.21 -47.46 -34.18
N PRO A 491 11.55 -47.27 -34.12
CA PRO A 491 12.53 -47.19 -33.01
C PRO A 491 13.57 -46.02 -33.11
N ALA A 492 14.27 -45.79 -31.99
CA ALA A 492 15.72 -45.50 -31.86
C ALA A 492 16.32 -44.06 -31.91
N ILE A 493 17.35 -43.96 -31.05
CA ILE A 493 18.53 -43.04 -30.95
C ILE A 493 18.30 -41.80 -30.05
N SER A 494 18.67 -41.87 -28.76
CA SER A 494 19.92 -41.36 -28.12
C SER A 494 20.05 -39.83 -28.29
N GLU A 495 20.28 -38.98 -27.29
CA GLU A 495 21.23 -39.08 -26.17
C GLU A 495 21.13 -37.78 -25.35
N GLY A 496 21.61 -37.77 -24.10
CA GLY A 496 22.05 -36.53 -23.42
C GLY A 496 21.11 -35.94 -22.37
N GLY A 497 21.28 -36.38 -21.13
CA GLY A 497 20.63 -35.78 -19.96
C GLY A 497 21.27 -34.49 -19.49
N SER A 498 20.51 -33.69 -18.75
CA SER A 498 21.04 -32.85 -17.66
C SER A 498 19.92 -32.39 -16.70
N THR A 499 19.99 -32.97 -15.51
CA THR A 499 19.63 -32.50 -14.16
C THR A 499 18.46 -31.52 -13.92
N GLU A 500 17.56 -31.98 -13.05
CA GLU A 500 16.55 -31.25 -12.30
C GLU A 500 17.14 -30.10 -11.45
N PHE A 501 16.65 -28.88 -11.65
CA PHE A 501 16.83 -27.79 -10.68
C PHE A 501 15.64 -27.72 -9.73
N MET A 502 15.90 -28.09 -8.47
CA MET A 502 14.98 -27.89 -7.35
C MET A 502 14.72 -26.40 -7.10
N ILE A 503 13.49 -25.94 -7.33
CA ILE A 503 13.02 -24.65 -6.84
C ILE A 503 12.72 -24.80 -5.34
N LYS A 504 13.71 -24.43 -4.50
CA LYS A 504 13.51 -24.25 -3.06
C LYS A 504 12.52 -23.10 -2.84
N LYS A 505 11.28 -23.44 -2.47
CA LYS A 505 10.29 -22.51 -1.91
C LYS A 505 10.88 -21.88 -0.64
N LYS A 506 11.45 -20.68 -0.71
CA LYS A 506 11.75 -19.87 0.47
C LYS A 506 10.43 -19.32 1.02
N ARG A 507 9.93 -19.89 2.12
CA ARG A 507 9.03 -19.18 3.03
C ARG A 507 9.79 -17.95 3.55
N LYS A 508 9.38 -16.74 3.17
CA LYS A 508 9.73 -15.54 3.94
C LYS A 508 8.87 -15.55 5.20
N ALA A 509 9.50 -15.81 6.33
CA ALA A 509 8.95 -15.46 7.64
C ALA A 509 8.94 -13.93 7.73
N ALA A 510 7.76 -13.34 7.92
CA ALA A 510 7.64 -11.93 8.27
C ALA A 510 8.33 -11.70 9.63
N PRO A 511 9.23 -10.72 9.78
CA PRO A 511 9.66 -10.30 11.09
C PRO A 511 8.48 -9.62 11.80
N ASN A 512 8.03 -10.21 12.90
CA ASN A 512 7.02 -9.63 13.79
C ASN A 512 7.46 -8.23 14.26
N LEU A 513 6.77 -7.19 13.78
CA LEU A 513 6.92 -5.79 14.22
C LEU A 513 6.36 -5.53 15.63
N SER A 514 5.86 -6.56 16.34
CA SER A 514 5.30 -6.44 17.69
C SER A 514 6.35 -6.35 18.81
N LYS A 515 7.65 -6.25 18.50
CA LYS A 515 8.72 -6.16 19.52
C LYS A 515 9.27 -4.76 19.76
N PHE A 516 8.81 -3.74 19.05
CA PHE A 516 9.27 -2.35 19.25
C PHE A 516 8.52 -1.57 20.34
N PHE A 517 7.49 -2.15 20.99
CA PHE A 517 6.69 -1.45 22.01
C PHE A 517 6.77 -2.02 23.43
N ASN A 518 7.69 -2.94 23.75
CA ASN A 518 7.89 -3.37 25.14
C ASN A 518 9.16 -2.76 25.74
N GLY A 519 9.02 -1.53 26.22
CA GLY A 519 10.05 -0.82 26.97
C GLY A 519 9.48 0.16 27.99
N LYS A 520 9.08 -0.36 29.16
CA LYS A 520 9.37 0.15 30.53
C LYS A 520 8.22 -0.16 31.49
N LYS A 521 8.49 -1.09 32.42
CA LYS A 521 7.84 -1.10 33.72
C LYS A 521 8.34 0.13 34.47
N VAL A 522 7.41 0.95 34.94
CA VAL A 522 7.66 1.99 35.93
C VAL A 522 7.88 1.27 37.26
N GLU A 523 9.08 1.38 37.81
CA GLU A 523 9.32 1.17 39.24
C GLU A 523 8.52 2.24 39.98
N LYS A 524 7.62 1.78 40.85
CA LYS A 524 7.03 2.60 41.91
C LYS A 524 8.04 2.65 43.05
N ASP A 525 8.58 3.83 43.28
CA ASP A 525 8.91 4.29 44.62
C ASP A 525 7.93 5.42 44.96
N GLU A 526 7.42 5.35 46.19
CA GLU A 526 6.32 6.10 46.85
C GLU A 526 4.88 5.57 46.69
#